data_AF-A0A7J8QPD2-F1
#
_entry.id   AF-A0A7J8QPD2-F1
#
_cell.length_a   1.000
_cell.length_b   1.000
_cell.length_c   1.000
_cell.angle_alpha   90.00
_cell.angle_beta   90.00
_cell.angle_gamma   90.00
#
_symmetry.space_group_name_H-M   'P 1'
#
loop_
_entity.id
_entity.type
_entity.pdbx_description
1 polymer ?
#
loop_
_entity_poly.entity_id
_entity_poly.type
_entity_poly.pdbx_seq_one_letter_code
_entity_poly.pdbx_strand_id
1 'polypeptide(L)'
;MDFDPAAVSKLNEKKLIAPGSVSSSLLSELKLRAIIENARQISKVIDEFGSFDEYIWSFVNHKPIISKFRYPRQVPVKTPKADVISKDLVRRGFRSVGPTVIYSFMQVAGITNDHLTGCFRFQECITAAEGKEVEIKERAEEKKPDNSVSVIESELSIAIDELSFSCE
;
A
#
# COMPACT_ATOMS: atom_id res chain seq x y z
N MET A 1 -2.62 3.18 22.37
CA MET A 1 -3.27 3.34 21.05
C MET A 1 -2.14 3.38 20.04
N ASP A 2 -1.77 2.22 19.51
CA ASP A 2 -0.57 2.05 18.68
C ASP A 2 -0.86 2.43 17.22
N PHE A 3 -1.41 3.63 17.03
CA PHE A 3 -1.86 4.17 15.74
C PHE A 3 -2.89 3.30 14.99
N ASP A 4 -3.68 2.47 15.70
CA ASP A 4 -4.81 1.75 15.10
C ASP A 4 -5.76 2.73 14.37
N PRO A 5 -5.96 2.59 13.05
CA PRO A 5 -6.81 3.50 12.28
C PRO A 5 -8.24 3.59 12.81
N ALA A 6 -8.81 2.49 13.30
CA ALA A 6 -10.19 2.47 13.79
C ALA A 6 -10.35 3.22 15.11
N ALA A 7 -9.39 3.12 16.03
CA ALA A 7 -9.36 3.90 17.26
C ALA A 7 -9.06 5.39 16.99
N VAL A 8 -8.08 5.68 16.13
CA VAL A 8 -7.65 7.06 15.83
C VAL A 8 -8.74 7.84 15.10
N SER A 9 -9.49 7.20 14.19
CA SER A 9 -10.56 7.85 13.43
C SER A 9 -11.74 8.32 14.30
N LYS A 10 -11.92 7.71 15.47
CA LYS A 10 -12.96 8.02 16.48
C LYS A 10 -12.52 9.06 17.51
N LEU A 11 -11.28 9.53 17.47
CA LEU A 11 -10.80 10.52 18.43
C LEU A 11 -11.59 11.83 18.34
N ASN A 12 -11.97 12.36 19.49
CA ASN A 12 -12.68 13.62 19.57
C ASN A 12 -11.71 14.78 19.32
N GLU A 13 -11.83 15.35 18.14
CA GLU A 13 -11.02 16.46 17.67
C GLU A 13 -11.04 17.67 18.64
N LYS A 14 -12.20 18.02 19.20
CA LYS A 14 -12.33 19.15 20.14
C LYS A 14 -11.52 18.94 21.41
N LYS A 15 -11.41 17.69 21.87
CA LYS A 15 -10.62 17.33 23.06
C LYS A 15 -9.12 17.42 22.79
N LEU A 16 -8.69 17.10 21.57
CA LEU A 16 -7.27 17.10 21.19
C LEU A 16 -6.74 18.50 20.86
N ILE A 17 -7.61 19.41 20.43
CA ILE A 17 -7.24 20.80 20.11
C ILE A 17 -7.44 21.72 21.32
N ALA A 18 -8.10 21.25 22.39
CA ALA A 18 -8.36 22.04 23.59
C ALA A 18 -7.05 22.65 24.15
N PRO A 19 -7.03 23.96 24.48
CA PRO A 19 -5.88 24.61 25.07
C PRO A 19 -5.41 23.89 26.34
N GLY A 20 -4.11 23.63 26.43
CA GLY A 20 -3.51 22.90 27.56
C GLY A 20 -3.52 21.37 27.43
N SER A 21 -4.05 20.82 26.33
CA SER A 21 -3.87 19.39 26.04
C SER A 21 -2.42 19.12 25.59
N VAL A 22 -1.87 17.97 26.01
CA VAL A 22 -0.51 17.52 25.62
C VAL A 22 -0.38 17.42 24.09
N SER A 23 -1.46 17.07 23.39
CA SER A 23 -1.43 16.98 21.92
C SER A 23 -1.27 18.36 21.27
N SER A 24 -1.99 19.37 21.77
CA SER A 24 -1.90 20.76 21.25
C SER A 24 -0.56 21.45 21.53
N SER A 25 0.21 20.97 22.52
CA SER A 25 1.56 21.50 22.80
C SER A 25 2.65 20.88 21.92
N LEU A 26 2.42 19.67 21.39
CA LEU A 26 3.38 18.96 20.55
C LEU A 26 3.16 19.19 19.05
N LEU A 27 1.90 19.32 18.63
CA LEU A 27 1.52 19.42 17.23
C LEU A 27 0.55 20.57 17.00
N SER A 28 0.66 21.20 15.82
CA SER A 28 -0.32 22.18 15.39
C SER A 28 -1.69 21.53 15.18
N GLU A 29 -2.74 22.33 15.36
CA GLU A 29 -4.14 21.93 15.11
C GLU A 29 -4.34 21.26 13.74
N LEU A 30 -3.72 21.83 12.70
CA LEU A 30 -3.75 21.29 11.34
C LEU A 30 -3.18 19.87 11.25
N LYS A 31 -2.08 19.59 11.96
CA LYS A 31 -1.45 18.26 11.97
C LYS A 31 -2.31 17.25 12.75
N LEU A 32 -2.90 17.68 13.88
CA LEU A 32 -3.81 16.83 14.66
C LEU A 32 -5.04 16.42 13.83
N ARG A 33 -5.65 17.40 13.14
CA ARG A 33 -6.75 17.13 12.19
C ARG A 33 -6.34 16.18 11.08
N ALA A 34 -5.16 16.40 10.50
CA ALA A 34 -4.65 15.54 9.44
C ALA A 34 -4.49 14.08 9.89
N ILE A 35 -4.03 13.83 11.13
CA ILE A 35 -3.88 12.47 11.68
C ILE A 35 -5.23 11.75 11.76
N ILE A 36 -6.26 12.41 12.34
CA ILE A 36 -7.59 11.83 12.49
C ILE A 36 -8.21 11.57 11.11
N GLU A 37 -8.08 12.53 10.20
CA GLU A 37 -8.64 12.41 8.85
C GLU A 37 -7.93 11.31 8.04
N ASN A 38 -6.60 11.24 8.10
CA ASN A 38 -5.85 10.17 7.46
C ASN A 38 -6.23 8.79 8.00
N ALA A 39 -6.48 8.66 9.30
CA ALA A 39 -6.98 7.41 9.88
C ALA A 39 -8.34 6.99 9.28
N ARG A 40 -9.25 7.94 9.07
CA ARG A 40 -10.53 7.67 8.37
C ARG A 40 -10.32 7.21 6.93
N GLN A 41 -9.39 7.85 6.20
CA GLN A 41 -9.12 7.46 4.82
C GLN A 41 -8.41 6.10 4.73
N ILE A 42 -7.55 5.76 5.69
CA ILE A 42 -6.96 4.42 5.79
C ILE A 42 -8.05 3.36 5.96
N SER A 43 -9.04 3.58 6.83
CA SER A 43 -10.15 2.62 6.97
C SER A 43 -10.87 2.36 5.64
N LYS A 44 -11.15 3.41 4.85
CA LYS A 44 -11.76 3.24 3.52
C LYS A 44 -10.85 2.49 2.54
N VAL A 45 -9.56 2.76 2.56
CA VAL A 45 -8.59 2.01 1.75
C VAL A 45 -8.55 0.55 2.15
N ILE A 46 -8.62 0.24 3.45
CA ILE A 46 -8.71 -1.13 3.95
C ILE A 46 -10.00 -1.80 3.45
N ASP A 47 -11.13 -1.09 3.46
CA ASP A 47 -12.39 -1.63 2.94
C ASP A 47 -12.33 -1.92 1.41
N GLU A 48 -11.62 -1.09 0.63
CA GLU A 48 -11.51 -1.21 -0.83
C GLU A 48 -10.44 -2.22 -1.28
N PHE A 49 -9.28 -2.26 -0.62
CA PHE A 49 -8.10 -3.03 -1.02
C PHE A 49 -7.76 -4.18 -0.07
N GLY A 50 -8.54 -4.38 0.99
CA GLY A 50 -8.30 -5.34 2.05
C GLY A 50 -7.23 -4.90 3.06
N SER A 51 -6.20 -4.18 2.64
CA SER A 51 -5.23 -3.55 3.55
C SER A 51 -4.54 -2.32 2.95
N PHE A 52 -4.01 -1.46 3.82
CA PHE A 52 -3.20 -0.32 3.38
C PHE A 52 -1.85 -0.76 2.78
N ASP A 53 -1.28 -1.87 3.25
CA ASP A 53 -0.02 -2.42 2.74
C ASP A 53 -0.19 -2.88 1.28
N GLU A 54 -1.19 -3.72 1.01
CA GLU A 54 -1.50 -4.19 -0.35
C GLU A 54 -1.76 -3.01 -1.30
N TYR A 55 -2.52 -2.01 -0.86
CA TYR A 55 -2.77 -0.79 -1.62
C TYR A 55 -1.46 -0.06 -1.97
N ILE A 56 -0.61 0.21 -0.99
CA ILE A 56 0.60 1.01 -1.20
C ILE A 56 1.66 0.25 -2.03
N TRP A 57 1.82 -1.05 -1.80
CA TRP A 57 2.77 -1.88 -2.55
C TRP A 57 2.31 -2.14 -3.99
N SER A 58 1.01 -2.07 -4.28
CA SER A 58 0.50 -2.20 -5.66
C SER A 58 1.10 -1.18 -6.62
N PHE A 59 1.44 0.04 -6.15
CA PHE A 59 2.07 1.07 -6.98
C PHE A 59 3.47 0.70 -7.49
N VAL A 60 4.11 -0.28 -6.85
CA VAL A 60 5.43 -0.80 -7.21
C VAL A 60 5.39 -2.28 -7.57
N ASN A 61 4.21 -2.81 -7.91
CA ASN A 61 3.99 -4.23 -8.22
C ASN A 61 4.52 -5.16 -7.13
N HIS A 62 4.38 -4.77 -5.86
CA HIS A 62 4.85 -5.49 -4.69
C HIS A 62 6.35 -5.81 -4.70
N LYS A 63 7.14 -5.04 -5.47
CA LYS A 63 8.60 -5.15 -5.52
C LYS A 63 9.24 -3.83 -5.11
N PRO A 64 10.17 -3.84 -4.14
CA PRO A 64 10.83 -2.62 -3.72
C PRO A 64 11.74 -2.10 -4.83
N ILE A 65 11.84 -0.77 -4.89
CA ILE A 65 12.71 -0.07 -5.83
C ILE A 65 14.11 -0.01 -5.22
N ILE A 66 15.12 -0.58 -5.86
CA ILE A 66 16.50 -0.55 -5.36
C ILE A 66 17.25 0.57 -6.06
N SER A 67 17.57 1.63 -5.32
CA SER A 67 18.38 2.73 -5.82
C SER A 67 19.86 2.48 -5.55
N LYS A 68 20.71 2.55 -6.58
CA LYS A 68 22.15 2.29 -6.50
C LYS A 68 22.97 3.58 -6.37
N PHE A 69 22.59 4.46 -5.45
CA PHE A 69 23.28 5.74 -5.26
C PHE A 69 24.65 5.54 -4.61
N ARG A 70 25.69 6.16 -5.17
CA ARG A 70 27.04 6.13 -4.58
C ARG A 70 27.24 7.24 -3.56
N TYR A 71 26.60 8.40 -3.77
CA TYR A 71 26.77 9.60 -2.95
C TYR A 71 25.43 10.20 -2.51
N PRO A 72 25.33 10.80 -1.29
CA PRO A 72 24.09 11.39 -0.78
C PRO A 72 23.46 12.42 -1.72
N ARG A 73 24.28 13.25 -2.39
CA ARG A 73 23.82 14.28 -3.33
C ARG A 73 23.07 13.74 -4.56
N GLN A 74 23.15 12.44 -4.82
CA GLN A 74 22.44 11.78 -5.92
C GLN A 74 21.02 11.36 -5.50
N VAL A 75 20.76 11.25 -4.19
CA VAL A 75 19.42 10.92 -3.68
C VAL A 75 18.51 12.12 -3.95
N PRO A 76 17.46 11.97 -4.77
CA PRO A 76 16.59 13.07 -5.09
C PRO A 76 15.73 13.46 -3.87
N VAL A 77 15.11 14.64 -3.91
CA VAL A 77 14.15 15.06 -2.86
C VAL A 77 12.77 14.44 -3.07
N LYS A 78 12.47 14.02 -4.30
CA LYS A 78 11.24 13.33 -4.70
C LYS A 78 11.46 12.58 -6.01
N THR A 79 10.58 11.62 -6.30
CA THR A 79 10.63 10.83 -7.55
C THR A 79 9.31 10.91 -8.32
N PRO A 80 9.31 10.63 -9.63
CA PRO A 80 8.08 10.53 -10.41
C PRO A 80 7.07 9.52 -9.83
N LYS A 81 7.56 8.42 -9.25
CA LYS A 81 6.71 7.43 -8.57
C LYS A 81 6.03 8.02 -7.33
N ALA A 82 6.78 8.77 -6.51
CA ALA A 82 6.21 9.47 -5.37
C ALA A 82 5.20 10.55 -5.78
N ASP A 83 5.41 11.26 -6.91
CA ASP A 83 4.43 12.21 -7.45
C ASP A 83 3.09 11.50 -7.81
N VAL A 84 3.15 10.29 -8.39
CA VAL A 84 1.94 9.50 -8.72
C VAL A 84 1.20 9.06 -7.45
N ILE A 85 1.90 8.47 -6.48
CA ILE A 85 1.30 8.00 -5.23
C ILE A 85 0.72 9.19 -4.45
N SER A 86 1.44 10.30 -4.37
CA SER A 86 0.99 11.53 -3.74
C SER A 86 -0.32 12.04 -4.35
N LYS A 87 -0.43 12.10 -5.68
CA LYS A 87 -1.66 12.52 -6.35
C LYS A 87 -2.85 11.61 -6.02
N ASP A 88 -2.63 10.30 -5.96
CA ASP A 88 -3.70 9.36 -5.61
C ASP A 88 -4.16 9.52 -4.14
N LEU A 89 -3.22 9.62 -3.20
CA LEU A 89 -3.52 9.86 -1.80
C LEU A 89 -4.25 11.19 -1.58
N VAL A 90 -3.83 12.26 -2.26
CA VAL A 90 -4.54 13.56 -2.23
C VAL A 90 -5.96 13.40 -2.76
N ARG A 91 -6.15 12.68 -3.88
CA ARG A 91 -7.48 12.42 -4.45
C ARG A 91 -8.38 11.65 -3.48
N ARG A 92 -7.81 10.71 -2.74
CA ARG A 92 -8.49 9.93 -1.68
C ARG A 92 -8.73 10.72 -0.39
N GLY A 93 -8.32 11.99 -0.33
CA GLY A 93 -8.60 12.89 0.78
C GLY A 93 -7.56 12.88 1.90
N PHE A 94 -6.43 12.18 1.72
CA PHE A 94 -5.32 12.25 2.67
C PHE A 94 -4.75 13.68 2.74
N ARG A 95 -4.23 14.01 3.91
CA ARG A 95 -3.63 15.30 4.26
C ARG A 95 -2.14 15.15 4.50
N SER A 96 -1.39 16.21 4.14
CA SER A 96 0.08 16.27 4.29
C SER A 96 0.85 15.19 3.53
N VAL A 97 0.28 14.71 2.42
CA VAL A 97 0.84 13.65 1.55
C VAL A 97 1.48 14.22 0.27
N GLY A 98 2.25 15.31 0.40
CA GLY A 98 2.96 15.90 -0.74
C GLY A 98 4.07 14.96 -1.28
N PRO A 99 4.53 15.13 -2.53
CA PRO A 99 5.45 14.17 -3.15
C PRO A 99 6.75 13.92 -2.39
N THR A 100 7.33 14.95 -1.77
CA THR A 100 8.51 14.82 -0.91
C THR A 100 8.22 13.99 0.34
N VAL A 101 7.07 14.22 0.98
CA VAL A 101 6.65 13.44 2.16
C VAL A 101 6.43 11.98 1.79
N ILE A 102 5.77 11.74 0.65
CA ILE A 102 5.54 10.38 0.14
C ILE A 102 6.84 9.70 -0.24
N TYR A 103 7.78 10.40 -0.84
CA TYR A 103 9.08 9.82 -1.13
C TYR A 103 9.84 9.44 0.15
N SER A 104 9.84 10.31 1.17
CA SER A 104 10.39 9.96 2.48
C SER A 104 9.67 8.78 3.12
N PHE A 105 8.33 8.70 3.01
CA PHE A 105 7.56 7.55 3.45
C PHE A 105 8.00 6.27 2.73
N MET A 106 8.18 6.31 1.41
CA MET A 106 8.65 5.16 0.63
C MET A 106 10.02 4.67 1.09
N GLN A 107 10.92 5.59 1.46
CA GLN A 107 12.25 5.25 1.96
C GLN A 107 12.16 4.54 3.31
N VAL A 108 11.41 5.08 4.27
CA VAL A 108 11.32 4.50 5.62
C VAL A 108 10.48 3.22 5.67
N ALA A 109 9.48 3.09 4.80
CA ALA A 109 8.65 1.89 4.68
C ALA A 109 9.33 0.75 3.90
N GLY A 110 10.51 1.01 3.32
CA GLY A 110 11.24 0.03 2.52
C GLY A 110 10.67 -0.23 1.12
N ILE A 111 9.73 0.61 0.67
CA ILE A 111 9.20 0.59 -0.71
C ILE A 111 10.32 1.00 -1.69
N THR A 112 11.21 1.87 -1.25
CA THR A 112 12.48 2.14 -1.94
C THR A 112 13.63 1.88 -0.99
N ASN A 113 14.64 1.15 -1.46
CA ASN A 113 15.92 1.02 -0.79
C ASN A 113 16.89 2.04 -1.37
N ASP A 114 17.01 3.17 -0.66
CA ASP A 114 17.91 4.27 -1.04
C ASP A 114 19.19 4.31 -0.18
N HIS A 115 19.49 3.23 0.53
CA HIS A 115 20.81 3.09 1.14
C HIS A 115 21.89 3.29 0.07
N LEU A 116 22.93 4.04 0.40
CA LEU A 116 24.06 4.20 -0.51
C LEU A 116 24.72 2.84 -0.73
N THR A 117 25.32 2.62 -1.90
CA THR A 117 26.00 1.36 -2.22
C THR A 117 27.15 1.03 -1.26
N GLY A 118 27.71 2.04 -0.57
CA GLY A 118 28.72 1.87 0.48
C GLY A 118 28.16 1.71 1.90
N CYS A 119 26.84 1.74 2.09
CA CYS A 119 26.22 1.54 3.39
C CYS A 119 26.28 0.05 3.77
N PHE A 120 26.65 -0.26 5.02
CA PHE A 120 26.75 -1.64 5.51
C PHE A 120 25.42 -2.42 5.42
N ARG A 121 24.27 -1.73 5.37
CA ARG A 121 22.93 -2.32 5.25
C ARG A 121 22.44 -2.47 3.82
N PHE A 122 23.16 -1.94 2.83
CA PHE A 122 22.67 -1.93 1.44
C PHE A 122 22.35 -3.34 0.95
N GLN A 123 23.28 -4.28 1.16
CA GLN A 123 23.11 -5.67 0.74
C GLN A 123 22.07 -6.41 1.57
N GLU A 124 22.05 -6.20 2.90
CA GLU A 124 21.03 -6.75 3.82
C GLU A 124 19.61 -6.37 3.34
N CYS A 125 19.39 -5.10 3.00
CA CYS A 125 18.10 -4.61 2.53
C CYS A 125 17.72 -5.13 1.12
N ILE A 126 18.69 -5.42 0.25
CA ILE A 126 18.42 -6.09 -1.04
C ILE A 126 17.97 -7.53 -0.81
N THR A 127 18.69 -8.29 0.02
CA THR A 127 18.34 -9.69 0.28
C THR A 127 16.99 -9.81 0.98
N ALA A 128 16.68 -8.92 1.93
CA ALA A 128 15.36 -8.86 2.58
C ALA A 128 14.23 -8.52 1.59
N ALA A 129 14.53 -7.72 0.57
CA ALA A 129 13.60 -7.40 -0.51
C ALA A 129 13.32 -8.59 -1.44
N GLU A 130 14.37 -9.36 -1.78
CA GLU A 130 14.26 -10.54 -2.64
C GLU A 130 13.50 -11.69 -1.96
N GLY A 131 13.65 -11.86 -0.65
CA GLY A 131 12.91 -12.87 0.13
C GLY A 131 11.38 -12.68 0.05
N LYS A 132 10.90 -11.44 0.00
CA LYS A 132 9.47 -11.14 -0.19
C LYS A 132 8.96 -11.54 -1.57
N GLU A 133 9.80 -11.53 -2.61
CA GLU A 133 9.40 -11.94 -3.96
C GLU A 133 9.08 -13.45 -4.02
N VAL A 134 9.75 -14.26 -3.21
CA VAL A 134 9.51 -15.71 -3.12
C VAL A 134 8.18 -15.99 -2.42
N GLU A 135 7.94 -15.36 -1.26
CA GLU A 135 6.66 -15.48 -0.53
C GLU A 135 5.45 -15.02 -1.37
N ILE A 136 5.60 -13.96 -2.17
CA ILE A 136 4.53 -13.48 -3.06
C ILE A 136 4.24 -14.48 -4.18
N LYS A 137 5.28 -15.13 -4.75
CA LYS A 137 5.10 -16.16 -5.78
C LYS A 137 4.40 -17.39 -5.21
N GLU A 138 4.79 -17.84 -4.02
CA GLU A 138 4.15 -18.96 -3.32
C GLU A 138 2.68 -18.67 -3.01
N ARG A 139 2.35 -17.47 -2.50
CA ARG A 139 0.97 -17.05 -2.22
C ARG A 139 0.12 -16.88 -3.50
N ALA A 140 0.74 -16.56 -4.63
CA ALA A 140 0.08 -16.51 -5.94
C ALA A 140 -0.18 -17.93 -6.49
N GLU A 141 0.70 -18.89 -6.21
CA GLU A 141 0.54 -20.30 -6.59
C GLU A 141 -0.49 -21.04 -5.71
N GLU A 142 -0.58 -20.72 -4.41
CA GLU A 142 -1.62 -21.24 -3.51
C GLU A 142 -3.03 -20.70 -3.80
N LYS A 143 -3.14 -19.55 -4.46
CA LYS A 143 -4.43 -18.98 -4.92
C LYS A 143 -4.92 -19.54 -6.25
N LYS A 144 -4.38 -20.66 -6.73
CA LYS A 144 -4.99 -21.41 -7.83
C LYS A 144 -6.30 -22.01 -7.33
N PRO A 145 -7.48 -21.65 -7.87
CA PRO A 145 -8.72 -22.23 -7.40
C PRO A 145 -8.71 -23.73 -7.72
N ASP A 146 -9.20 -24.47 -6.74
CA ASP A 146 -9.47 -25.90 -6.84
C ASP A 146 -10.25 -26.19 -8.13
N ASN A 147 -9.82 -27.25 -8.82
CA ASN A 147 -10.29 -27.66 -10.13
C ASN A 147 -11.74 -28.17 -10.08
N SER A 148 -12.69 -27.25 -9.89
CA SER A 148 -14.14 -27.49 -9.94
C SER A 148 -14.79 -26.88 -11.19
N VAL A 149 -14.02 -26.15 -12.01
CA VAL A 149 -14.51 -25.54 -13.27
C VAL A 149 -14.53 -26.55 -14.43
N SER A 150 -13.76 -27.65 -14.35
CA SER A 150 -13.71 -28.67 -15.42
C SER A 150 -14.97 -29.54 -15.53
N VAL A 151 -15.77 -29.63 -14.46
CA VAL A 151 -17.01 -30.43 -14.47
C VAL A 151 -18.17 -29.66 -15.13
N ILE A 152 -18.19 -28.33 -14.98
CA ILE A 152 -19.29 -27.48 -15.45
C ILE A 152 -19.17 -27.20 -16.97
N GLU A 153 -17.94 -27.05 -17.49
CA GLU A 153 -17.72 -26.95 -18.94
C GLU A 153 -18.01 -28.26 -19.68
N SER A 154 -17.81 -29.41 -19.02
CA SER A 154 -18.16 -30.72 -19.56
C SER A 154 -19.67 -30.91 -19.68
N GLU A 155 -20.46 -30.51 -18.68
CA GLU A 155 -21.92 -30.65 -18.72
C GLU A 155 -22.59 -29.68 -19.72
N LEU A 156 -22.00 -28.49 -19.91
CA LEU A 156 -22.53 -27.52 -20.88
C LEU A 156 -22.26 -27.92 -22.34
N SER A 157 -21.15 -28.61 -22.62
CA SER A 157 -20.89 -29.19 -23.95
C SER A 157 -21.84 -30.35 -24.27
N ILE A 158 -22.14 -31.21 -23.29
CA ILE A 158 -23.04 -32.37 -23.49
C ILE A 158 -24.49 -31.91 -23.74
N ALA A 159 -24.95 -30.84 -23.08
CA ALA A 159 -26.30 -30.32 -23.28
C ALA A 159 -26.52 -29.62 -24.63
N ILE A 160 -25.46 -29.12 -25.28
CA ILE A 160 -25.56 -28.44 -26.58
C ILE A 160 -25.68 -29.47 -27.72
N ASP A 161 -25.06 -30.64 -27.60
CA ASP A 161 -25.15 -31.71 -28.60
C ASP A 161 -26.53 -32.40 -28.61
N GLU A 162 -27.24 -32.48 -27.47
CA GLU A 162 -28.62 -33.03 -27.42
C GLU A 162 -29.68 -32.07 -28.00
N LEU A 163 -29.43 -30.76 -28.03
CA LEU A 163 -30.36 -29.77 -28.60
C LEU A 163 -30.22 -29.59 -30.11
N SER A 164 -29.22 -30.22 -30.74
CA SER A 164 -28.99 -30.14 -32.19
C SER A 164 -29.73 -31.22 -33.00
N PHE A 165 -30.53 -32.10 -32.38
CA PHE A 165 -31.16 -33.25 -33.06
C PHE A 165 -32.69 -33.29 -33.04
N SER A 166 -33.38 -32.14 -32.94
CA SER A 166 -34.85 -32.08 -33.04
C SER A 166 -35.41 -31.00 -33.98
N CYS A 167 -34.65 -30.63 -35.01
CA CYS A 167 -35.18 -29.91 -36.17
C CYS A 167 -34.69 -30.57 -37.47
N GLU A 168 -35.29 -31.71 -37.81
CA GLU A 168 -35.68 -32.12 -39.17
C GLU A 168 -36.71 -33.25 -39.09
#